data_AF-A0A8S0H706-F1
#
_entry.id   AF-A0A8S0H706-F1
#
_cell.length_a   1.000
_cell.length_b   1.000
_cell.length_c   1.000
_cell.angle_alpha   90.00
_cell.angle_beta   90.00
_cell.angle_gamma   90.00
#
_symmetry.space_group_name_H-M   'P 1'
#
loop_
_entity.id
_entity.type
_entity.pdbx_description
1 polymer ?
#
loop_
_entity_poly.entity_id
_entity_poly.type
_entity_poly.pdbx_seq_one_letter_code
_entity_poly.pdbx_strand_id
1 'polypeptide(L)'
;MVNRQFAGGSLDWLTPFTLFCGLALVVAYALLGCTWLIMKTEGKLQLQMHDLARPLAYVVLAVIGVVSIWTPLAHAEIAARWFTLPNLFWFLPVPILVLVTMYGLLRAVARNAHYTPFLLTLVLIFLGYSGLGISLWPNIVPPSISIWDAAAPPQSQGFMLVGTLFIIPFILGYTFWSYYVFRGKVTHEDGYH
;
A
#
# COMPACT_ATOMS: atom_id res chain seq x y z
N MET A 1 -6.23 5.54 -27.26
CA MET A 1 -7.49 6.25 -27.49
C MET A 1 -7.53 6.72 -28.93
N VAL A 2 -8.63 6.49 -29.64
CA VAL A 2 -8.93 7.17 -30.91
C VAL A 2 -10.15 8.04 -30.62
N ASN A 3 -10.08 9.35 -30.89
CA ASN A 3 -11.19 10.29 -30.67
C ASN A 3 -11.79 10.30 -29.23
N ARG A 4 -10.96 10.28 -28.18
CA ARG A 4 -11.38 10.22 -26.76
C ARG A 4 -12.23 9.00 -26.39
N GLN A 5 -12.29 7.98 -27.25
CA GLN A 5 -12.91 6.69 -26.96
C GLN A 5 -11.82 5.65 -26.66
N PHE A 6 -12.13 4.75 -25.72
CA PHE A 6 -11.33 3.57 -25.45
C PHE A 6 -11.31 2.72 -26.71
N ALA A 7 -10.13 2.56 -27.32
CA ALA A 7 -9.93 1.88 -28.59
C ALA A 7 -9.25 0.50 -28.40
N GLY A 8 -9.34 -0.05 -27.19
CA GLY A 8 -8.82 -1.38 -26.86
C GLY A 8 -9.92 -2.44 -26.85
N GLY A 9 -9.52 -3.71 -26.99
CA GLY A 9 -10.39 -4.87 -26.77
C GLY A 9 -10.79 -5.01 -25.29
N SER A 10 -11.88 -5.73 -25.03
CA SER A 10 -12.39 -5.98 -23.67
C SER A 10 -11.42 -6.73 -22.75
N LEU A 11 -10.38 -7.37 -23.31
CA LEU A 11 -9.35 -8.11 -22.59
C LEU A 11 -7.97 -7.44 -22.62
N ASP A 12 -7.84 -6.22 -23.17
CA ASP A 12 -6.54 -5.53 -23.25
C ASP A 12 -5.98 -5.16 -21.86
N TRP A 13 -6.83 -5.14 -20.84
CA TRP A 13 -6.42 -4.96 -19.46
C TRP A 13 -5.77 -6.21 -18.86
N LEU A 14 -5.96 -7.41 -19.45
CA LEU A 14 -5.44 -8.67 -18.95
C LEU A 14 -4.01 -8.91 -19.46
N THR A 15 -3.09 -8.08 -18.99
CA THR A 15 -1.67 -8.22 -19.25
C THR A 15 -0.98 -9.02 -18.14
N PRO A 16 0.17 -9.66 -18.39
CA PRO A 16 0.95 -10.31 -17.33
C PRO A 16 1.29 -9.36 -16.17
N PHE A 17 1.56 -8.09 -16.48
CA PHE A 17 1.87 -7.08 -15.47
C PHE A 17 0.67 -6.74 -14.59
N THR A 18 -0.52 -6.53 -15.17
CA THR A 18 -1.73 -6.22 -14.38
C THR A 18 -2.18 -7.42 -13.54
N LEU A 19 -2.07 -8.64 -14.06
CA LEU A 19 -2.33 -9.86 -13.28
C LEU A 19 -1.35 -10.01 -12.11
N PHE A 20 -0.07 -9.74 -12.35
CA PHE A 20 0.95 -9.76 -11.31
C PHE A 20 0.69 -8.69 -10.24
N CYS A 21 0.32 -7.47 -10.62
CA CYS A 21 -0.06 -6.40 -9.69
C CYS A 21 -1.30 -6.79 -8.86
N GLY A 22 -2.28 -7.48 -9.44
CA GLY A 22 -3.42 -8.04 -8.71
C GLY A 22 -2.99 -9.08 -7.67
N LEU A 23 -2.12 -10.02 -8.05
CA LEU A 23 -1.57 -11.02 -7.13
C LEU A 23 -0.73 -10.37 -6.02
N ALA A 24 0.12 -9.39 -6.38
CA ALA A 24 0.92 -8.60 -5.46
C ALA A 24 0.07 -7.96 -4.35
N LEU A 25 -1.09 -7.39 -4.75
CA LEU A 25 -2.02 -6.78 -3.83
C LEU A 25 -2.65 -7.81 -2.87
N VAL A 26 -3.01 -8.99 -3.38
CA VAL A 26 -3.53 -10.09 -2.54
C VAL A 26 -2.50 -10.52 -1.49
N VAL A 27 -1.24 -10.67 -1.89
CA VAL A 27 -0.14 -11.02 -0.95
C VAL A 27 0.05 -9.92 0.10
N ALA A 28 0.04 -8.64 -0.30
CA ALA A 28 0.16 -7.52 0.61
C ALA A 28 -0.98 -7.49 1.64
N TYR A 29 -2.22 -7.72 1.21
CA TYR A 29 -3.37 -7.83 2.10
C TYR A 29 -3.31 -9.05 3.02
N ALA A 30 -2.78 -10.17 2.53
CA ALA A 30 -2.56 -11.36 3.37
C ALA A 30 -1.58 -11.05 4.50
N LEU A 31 -0.47 -10.34 4.23
CA LEU A 31 0.48 -9.90 5.27
C LEU A 31 -0.16 -8.90 6.25
N LEU A 32 -0.94 -7.93 5.73
CA LEU A 32 -1.65 -6.96 6.57
C LEU A 32 -2.66 -7.64 7.50
N GLY A 33 -3.45 -8.57 6.99
CA GLY A 33 -4.39 -9.37 7.77
C GLY A 33 -3.68 -10.26 8.79
N CYS A 34 -2.58 -10.90 8.40
CA CYS A 34 -1.78 -11.74 9.28
C CYS A 34 -1.21 -10.95 10.47
N THR A 35 -0.61 -9.78 10.21
CA THR A 35 -0.07 -8.92 11.27
C THR A 35 -1.15 -8.24 12.12
N TRP A 36 -2.33 -8.00 11.55
CA TRP A 36 -3.50 -7.58 12.33
C TRP A 36 -4.01 -8.69 13.26
N LEU A 37 -4.03 -9.94 12.79
CA LEU A 37 -4.40 -11.10 13.62
C LEU A 37 -3.38 -11.31 14.75
N ILE A 38 -2.08 -11.12 14.50
CA ILE A 38 -1.05 -11.11 15.56
C ILE A 38 -1.40 -10.11 16.68
N MET A 39 -1.92 -8.94 16.32
CA MET A 39 -2.30 -7.90 17.27
C MET A 39 -3.58 -8.24 18.05
N LYS A 40 -4.55 -8.92 17.41
CA LYS A 40 -5.90 -9.16 17.96
C LYS A 40 -6.12 -10.52 18.62
N THR A 41 -5.25 -11.48 18.39
CA THR A 41 -5.40 -12.87 18.87
C THR A 41 -4.39 -13.21 19.97
N GLU A 42 -4.66 -14.28 20.72
CA GLU A 42 -3.76 -14.83 21.75
C GLU A 42 -3.54 -16.34 21.58
N GLY A 43 -2.54 -16.87 22.28
CA GLY A 43 -2.30 -18.31 22.39
C GLY A 43 -1.84 -18.94 21.07
N LYS A 44 -2.40 -20.12 20.74
CA LYS A 44 -1.95 -20.95 19.62
C LYS A 44 -2.11 -20.25 18.27
N LEU A 45 -3.23 -19.56 18.06
CA LEU A 45 -3.50 -18.85 16.81
C LEU A 45 -2.51 -17.71 16.59
N GLN A 46 -2.18 -16.96 17.66
CA GLN A 46 -1.23 -15.87 17.57
C GLN A 46 0.16 -16.36 17.12
N LEU A 47 0.63 -17.48 17.69
CA LEU A 47 1.90 -18.10 17.33
C LEU A 47 1.92 -18.56 15.86
N GLN A 48 0.83 -19.20 15.39
CA GLN A 48 0.70 -19.58 13.98
C GLN A 48 0.77 -18.37 13.04
N MET A 49 0.19 -17.23 13.43
CA MET A 49 0.28 -16.01 12.64
C MET A 49 1.70 -15.43 12.66
N HIS A 50 2.45 -15.52 13.76
CA HIS A 50 3.87 -15.16 13.77
C HIS A 50 4.70 -16.02 12.81
N ASP A 51 4.45 -17.33 12.79
CA ASP A 51 5.14 -18.26 11.88
C ASP A 51 4.80 -17.98 10.41
N LEU A 52 3.55 -17.57 10.12
CA LEU A 52 3.08 -17.23 8.77
C LEU A 52 3.50 -15.82 8.32
N ALA A 53 3.67 -14.88 9.24
CA ALA A 53 4.04 -13.50 8.91
C ALA A 53 5.43 -13.41 8.27
N ARG A 54 6.38 -14.26 8.70
CA ARG A 54 7.75 -14.26 8.16
C ARG A 54 7.82 -14.66 6.68
N PRO A 55 7.28 -15.82 6.22
CA PRO A 55 7.26 -16.13 4.80
C PRO A 55 6.45 -15.11 4.00
N LEU A 56 5.31 -14.63 4.51
CA LEU A 56 4.54 -13.58 3.83
C LEU A 56 5.35 -12.29 3.64
N ALA A 57 6.12 -11.87 4.64
CA ALA A 57 7.00 -10.71 4.54
C ALA A 57 8.07 -10.89 3.44
N TYR A 58 8.67 -12.07 3.32
CA TYR A 58 9.60 -12.37 2.22
C TYR A 58 8.92 -12.40 0.85
N VAL A 59 7.71 -12.94 0.74
CA VAL A 59 6.95 -12.92 -0.52
C VAL A 59 6.61 -11.47 -0.90
N VAL A 60 6.18 -10.63 0.03
CA VAL A 60 5.96 -9.19 -0.22
C VAL A 60 7.25 -8.50 -0.64
N LEU A 61 8.39 -8.80 0.00
CA LEU A 61 9.69 -8.25 -0.40
C LEU A 61 10.04 -8.64 -1.84
N ALA A 62 9.85 -9.91 -2.20
CA ALA A 62 10.09 -10.41 -3.55
C ALA A 62 9.18 -9.72 -4.57
N VAL A 63 7.89 -9.56 -4.25
CA VAL A 63 6.92 -8.83 -5.06
C VAL A 63 7.36 -7.38 -5.29
N ILE A 64 7.76 -6.67 -4.23
CA ILE A 64 8.28 -5.30 -4.34
C ILE A 64 9.51 -5.26 -5.23
N GLY A 65 10.43 -6.22 -5.08
CA GLY A 65 11.62 -6.34 -5.93
C GLY A 65 11.26 -6.55 -7.41
N VAL A 66 10.33 -7.46 -7.70
CA VAL A 66 9.87 -7.72 -9.07
C VAL A 66 9.21 -6.48 -9.68
N VAL A 67 8.31 -5.81 -8.96
CA VAL A 67 7.69 -4.56 -9.45
C VAL A 67 8.77 -3.49 -9.69
N SER A 68 9.70 -3.32 -8.76
CA SER A 68 10.76 -2.31 -8.86
C SER A 68 11.69 -2.52 -10.06
N ILE A 69 11.83 -3.76 -10.54
CA ILE A 69 12.61 -4.08 -11.75
C ILE A 69 11.73 -4.00 -12.99
N TRP A 70 10.53 -4.58 -12.95
CA TRP A 70 9.64 -4.68 -14.11
C TRP A 70 9.13 -3.29 -14.54
N THR A 71 8.71 -2.44 -13.61
CA THR A 71 8.15 -1.11 -13.92
C THR A 71 9.08 -0.23 -14.77
N PRO A 72 10.37 0.00 -14.42
CA PRO A 72 11.25 0.79 -15.27
C PRO A 72 11.60 0.11 -16.61
N LEU A 73 11.64 -1.23 -16.66
CA LEU A 73 11.85 -1.95 -17.93
C LEU A 73 10.66 -1.84 -18.88
N ALA A 74 9.44 -1.80 -18.35
CA ALA A 74 8.21 -1.66 -19.14
C ALA A 74 7.93 -0.21 -19.53
N HIS A 75 8.37 0.77 -18.73
CA HIS A 75 8.05 2.18 -18.92
C HIS A 75 9.30 3.05 -18.87
N ALA A 76 9.82 3.40 -20.05
CA ALA A 76 11.02 4.24 -20.20
C ALA A 76 10.90 5.61 -19.50
N GLU A 77 9.70 6.19 -19.42
CA GLU A 77 9.45 7.44 -18.69
C GLU A 77 9.69 7.29 -17.18
N ILE A 78 9.26 6.16 -16.60
CA ILE A 78 9.48 5.86 -15.18
C ILE A 78 10.96 5.59 -14.93
N ALA A 79 11.63 4.85 -15.82
CA ALA A 79 13.07 4.64 -15.75
C ALA A 79 13.84 5.97 -15.79
N ALA A 80 13.49 6.87 -16.71
CA ALA A 80 14.09 8.19 -16.77
C ALA A 80 13.86 8.96 -15.46
N ARG A 81 12.67 8.93 -14.88
CA ARG A 81 12.40 9.59 -13.58
C ARG A 81 13.23 9.02 -12.44
N TRP A 82 13.35 7.71 -12.35
CA TRP A 82 14.04 7.05 -11.24
C TRP A 82 15.57 7.15 -11.34
N PHE A 83 16.13 7.05 -12.55
CA PHE A 83 17.57 6.89 -12.75
C PHE A 83 18.28 8.14 -13.29
N THR A 84 17.56 9.20 -13.68
CA THR A 84 18.21 10.47 -14.07
C THR A 84 18.69 11.26 -12.86
N LEU A 85 19.84 11.92 -13.00
CA LEU A 85 20.32 12.88 -12.01
C LEU A 85 19.63 14.25 -12.24
N PRO A 86 19.16 14.95 -11.18
CA PRO A 86 19.34 14.66 -9.75
C PRO A 86 18.23 13.80 -9.11
N ASN A 87 17.18 13.43 -9.86
CA ASN A 87 16.01 12.73 -9.35
C ASN A 87 16.36 11.46 -8.57
N LEU A 88 17.37 10.71 -9.02
CA LEU A 88 17.86 9.52 -8.32
C LEU A 88 18.09 9.75 -6.82
N PHE A 89 18.65 10.91 -6.42
CA PHE A 89 18.90 11.22 -5.00
C PHE A 89 17.61 11.47 -4.21
N TRP A 90 16.58 11.97 -4.86
CA TRP A 90 15.25 12.17 -4.25
C TRP A 90 14.47 10.86 -4.13
N PHE A 91 14.71 9.91 -5.04
CA PHE A 91 14.02 8.61 -5.04
C PHE A 91 14.72 7.54 -4.21
N LEU A 92 16.05 7.59 -4.05
CA LEU A 92 16.84 6.63 -3.28
C LEU A 92 16.37 6.42 -1.81
N PRO A 93 15.84 7.42 -1.08
CA PRO A 93 15.33 7.22 0.26
C PRO A 93 14.18 6.20 0.33
N VAL A 94 13.35 6.09 -0.70
CA VAL A 94 12.19 5.19 -0.71
C VAL A 94 12.60 3.70 -0.60
N PRO A 95 13.45 3.14 -1.48
CA PRO A 95 13.90 1.75 -1.36
C PRO A 95 14.69 1.52 -0.06
N ILE A 96 15.44 2.50 0.43
CA ILE A 96 16.12 2.39 1.74
C ILE A 96 15.09 2.25 2.87
N LEU A 97 14.07 3.11 2.91
CA LEU A 97 13.00 3.06 3.90
C LEU A 97 12.19 1.76 3.82
N VAL A 98 11.98 1.22 2.62
CA VAL A 98 11.35 -0.10 2.43
C VAL A 98 12.21 -1.19 3.05
N LEU A 99 13.51 -1.22 2.80
CA LEU A 99 14.42 -2.21 3.37
C LEU A 99 14.54 -2.10 4.89
N VAL A 100 14.61 -0.87 5.43
CA VAL A 100 14.64 -0.61 6.88
C VAL A 100 13.33 -1.06 7.54
N THR A 101 12.18 -0.71 6.95
CA THR A 101 10.86 -1.12 7.44
C THR A 101 10.70 -2.63 7.39
N MET A 102 11.14 -3.27 6.30
CA MET A 102 11.12 -4.73 6.15
C MET A 102 12.01 -5.43 7.18
N TYR A 103 13.23 -4.93 7.39
CA TYR A 103 14.13 -5.44 8.43
C TYR A 103 13.50 -5.29 9.82
N GLY A 104 12.90 -4.14 10.12
CA GLY A 104 12.14 -3.91 11.34
C GLY A 104 11.00 -4.89 11.52
N LEU A 105 10.25 -5.18 10.44
CA LEU A 105 9.12 -6.11 10.45
C LEU A 105 9.59 -7.51 10.78
N LEU A 106 10.61 -8.02 10.08
CA LEU A 106 11.18 -9.33 10.32
C LEU A 106 11.72 -9.47 11.75
N ARG A 107 12.36 -8.42 12.28
CA ARG A 107 12.85 -8.37 13.66
C ARG A 107 11.70 -8.35 14.67
N ALA A 108 10.62 -7.61 14.40
CA ALA A 108 9.45 -7.54 15.26
C ALA A 108 8.71 -8.89 15.31
N VAL A 109 8.57 -9.56 14.16
CA VAL A 109 8.00 -10.90 14.06
C VAL A 109 8.86 -11.91 14.82
N ALA A 110 10.18 -11.90 14.64
CA ALA A 110 11.11 -12.80 15.33
C ALA A 110 11.14 -12.60 16.86
N ARG A 111 10.77 -11.41 17.34
CA ARG A 111 10.67 -11.09 18.77
C ARG A 111 9.27 -11.32 19.35
N ASN A 112 8.35 -11.89 18.56
CA ASN A 112 6.94 -12.06 18.94
C ASN A 112 6.29 -10.76 19.46
N ALA A 113 6.62 -9.63 18.83
CA ALA A 113 6.06 -8.33 19.22
C ALA A 113 4.58 -8.24 18.84
N HIS A 114 3.74 -7.66 19.72
CA HIS A 114 2.30 -7.56 19.50
C HIS A 114 1.89 -6.54 18.43
N TYR A 115 2.20 -5.26 18.63
CA TYR A 115 1.66 -4.17 17.79
C TYR A 115 2.61 -3.75 16.65
N THR A 116 3.91 -3.94 16.85
CA THR A 116 4.95 -3.47 15.93
C THR A 116 4.87 -4.10 14.52
N PRO A 117 4.59 -5.41 14.35
CA PRO A 117 4.47 -5.99 13.01
C PRO A 117 3.37 -5.35 12.17
N PHE A 118 2.22 -5.03 12.78
CA PHE A 118 1.11 -4.40 12.08
C PHE A 118 1.45 -2.97 11.66
N LEU A 119 2.03 -2.15 12.56
CA LEU A 119 2.44 -0.79 12.25
C LEU A 119 3.49 -0.73 11.15
N LEU A 120 4.49 -1.62 11.19
CA LEU A 120 5.52 -1.67 10.14
C LEU A 120 4.96 -2.16 8.80
N THR A 121 3.98 -3.06 8.81
CA THR A 121 3.27 -3.47 7.59
C THR A 121 2.46 -2.30 7.00
N LEU A 122 1.81 -1.49 7.83
CA LEU A 122 1.11 -0.28 7.39
C LEU A 122 2.08 0.72 6.74
N VAL A 123 3.24 0.96 7.38
CA VAL A 123 4.31 1.81 6.83
C VAL A 123 4.82 1.26 5.50
N LEU A 124 5.02 -0.05 5.39
CA LEU A 124 5.48 -0.70 4.17
C LEU A 124 4.48 -0.51 3.02
N ILE A 125 3.19 -0.71 3.27
CA ILE A 125 2.12 -0.49 2.29
C ILE A 125 2.06 1.00 1.90
N PHE A 126 2.13 1.90 2.87
CA PHE A 126 2.14 3.35 2.63
C PHE A 126 3.33 3.78 1.74
N LEU A 127 4.54 3.25 2.00
CA LEU A 127 5.72 3.50 1.17
C LEU A 127 5.52 2.97 -0.25
N GLY A 128 4.94 1.78 -0.41
CA GLY A 128 4.62 1.21 -1.73
C GLY A 128 3.66 2.08 -2.53
N TYR A 129 2.54 2.51 -1.93
CA TYR A 129 1.59 3.42 -2.56
C TYR A 129 2.21 4.78 -2.89
N SER A 130 3.02 5.33 -1.99
CA SER A 130 3.74 6.58 -2.23
C SER A 130 4.70 6.46 -3.41
N GLY A 131 5.44 5.36 -3.52
CA GLY A 131 6.32 5.08 -4.66
C GLY A 131 5.58 5.06 -6.00
N LEU A 132 4.40 4.43 -6.04
CA LEU A 132 3.53 4.45 -7.23
C LEU A 132 3.02 5.86 -7.54
N GLY A 133 2.55 6.59 -6.52
CA GLY A 133 2.03 7.95 -6.69
C GLY A 133 3.06 8.92 -7.25
N ILE A 134 4.28 8.92 -6.70
CA ILE A 134 5.36 9.79 -7.19
C ILE A 134 5.81 9.36 -8.60
N SER A 135 5.74 8.07 -8.92
CA SER A 135 6.10 7.57 -10.25
C SER A 135 5.15 8.02 -11.35
N LEU A 136 3.87 8.23 -11.02
CA LEU A 136 2.85 8.69 -11.97
C LEU A 136 2.81 10.22 -12.09
N TRP A 137 3.11 10.94 -11.01
CA TRP A 137 3.10 12.41 -10.97
C TRP A 137 3.84 13.08 -12.15
N PRO A 138 3.27 14.09 -12.84
CA PRO A 138 1.99 14.76 -12.59
C PRO A 138 0.81 14.13 -13.35
N ASN A 139 1.01 12.98 -13.98
CA ASN A 139 -0.02 12.32 -14.78
C ASN A 139 -0.87 11.41 -13.90
N ILE A 140 -2.20 11.50 -14.05
CA ILE A 140 -3.14 10.58 -13.39
C ILE A 140 -3.48 9.39 -14.30
N VAL A 141 -3.50 9.63 -15.62
CA VAL A 141 -3.54 8.58 -16.65
C VAL A 141 -2.42 8.84 -17.65
N PRO A 142 -1.25 8.21 -17.47
CA PRO A 142 -0.12 8.40 -18.38
C PRO A 142 -0.42 7.88 -19.80
N PRO A 143 0.16 8.51 -20.84
CA PRO A 143 0.88 9.80 -20.81
C PRO A 143 -0.04 11.01 -20.98
N SER A 144 -1.34 10.80 -21.22
CA SER A 144 -2.21 11.80 -21.85
C SER A 144 -3.01 12.71 -20.93
N ILE A 145 -3.20 12.36 -19.66
CA ILE A 145 -4.04 13.16 -18.73
C ILE A 145 -3.23 13.53 -17.49
N SER A 146 -2.95 14.83 -17.35
CA SER A 146 -2.34 15.39 -16.14
C SER A 146 -3.38 15.63 -15.04
N ILE A 147 -2.91 15.83 -13.80
CA ILE A 147 -3.77 16.26 -12.69
C ILE A 147 -4.49 17.58 -12.96
N TRP A 148 -3.92 18.44 -13.80
CA TRP A 148 -4.47 19.75 -14.15
C TRP A 148 -5.55 19.62 -15.21
N ASP A 149 -5.37 18.72 -16.18
CA ASP A 149 -6.37 18.44 -17.21
C ASP A 149 -7.59 17.71 -16.63
N ALA A 150 -7.36 16.89 -15.60
CA ALA A 150 -8.41 16.19 -14.87
C ALA A 150 -9.05 17.02 -13.74
N ALA A 151 -8.57 18.24 -13.50
CA ALA A 151 -9.03 19.06 -12.39
C ALA A 151 -10.45 19.60 -12.63
N ALA A 152 -11.31 19.46 -11.62
CA ALA A 152 -12.61 20.13 -11.60
C ALA A 152 -12.43 21.66 -11.47
N PRO A 153 -13.45 22.47 -11.83
CA PRO A 153 -13.41 23.91 -11.67
C PRO A 153 -13.08 24.33 -10.22
N PRO A 154 -12.34 25.43 -9.99
CA PRO A 154 -11.90 25.84 -8.66
C PRO A 154 -13.02 26.01 -7.62
N GLN A 155 -14.21 26.43 -8.06
CA GLN A 155 -15.39 26.56 -7.18
C GLN A 155 -15.84 25.20 -6.63
N SER A 156 -15.93 24.18 -7.49
CA SER A 156 -16.30 22.83 -7.08
C SER A 156 -15.22 22.18 -6.21
N GLN A 157 -13.94 22.43 -6.52
CA GLN A 157 -12.82 21.98 -5.68
C GLN A 157 -12.84 22.64 -4.30
N GLY A 158 -13.11 23.95 -4.24
CA GLY A 158 -13.23 24.68 -2.97
C GLY A 158 -14.38 24.16 -2.11
N PHE A 159 -15.54 23.90 -2.72
CA PHE A 159 -16.67 23.27 -2.01
C PHE A 159 -16.31 21.88 -1.48
N MET A 160 -15.69 21.03 -2.30
CA MET A 160 -15.25 19.70 -1.90
C MET A 160 -14.22 19.77 -0.77
N LEU A 161 -13.26 20.69 -0.85
CA LEU A 161 -12.20 20.88 0.16
C LEU A 161 -12.79 21.22 1.53
N VAL A 162 -13.77 22.12 1.59
CA VAL A 162 -14.46 22.47 2.83
C VAL A 162 -15.16 21.24 3.41
N GLY A 163 -15.93 20.51 2.59
CA GLY A 163 -16.60 19.28 3.02
C GLY A 163 -15.60 18.24 3.55
N THR A 164 -14.52 18.01 2.82
CA THR A 164 -13.43 17.09 3.20
C THR A 164 -12.77 17.49 4.52
N LEU A 165 -12.54 18.78 4.75
CA LEU A 165 -11.91 19.29 5.97
C LEU A 165 -12.73 19.00 7.23
N PHE A 166 -14.07 18.93 7.13
CA PHE A 166 -14.94 18.57 8.25
C PHE A 166 -15.16 17.06 8.35
N ILE A 167 -15.39 16.38 7.22
CA ILE A 167 -15.74 14.97 7.19
C ILE A 167 -14.55 14.08 7.58
N ILE A 168 -13.33 14.38 7.10
CA ILE A 168 -12.15 13.55 7.41
C ILE A 168 -11.89 13.48 8.92
N PRO A 169 -11.82 14.60 9.68
CA PRO A 169 -11.65 14.53 11.13
C PRO A 169 -12.73 13.73 11.84
N PHE A 170 -13.98 13.80 11.38
CA PHE A 170 -15.08 13.04 11.96
C PHE A 170 -14.91 11.53 11.73
N ILE A 171 -14.58 11.13 10.49
CA ILE A 171 -14.29 9.72 10.15
C ILE A 171 -13.10 9.21 10.98
N LEU A 172 -12.03 10.00 11.08
CA LEU A 172 -10.84 9.63 11.85
C LEU A 172 -11.15 9.53 13.35
N GLY A 173 -11.94 10.45 13.89
CA GLY A 173 -12.37 10.44 15.30
C GLY A 173 -13.20 9.21 15.62
N TYR A 174 -14.20 8.89 14.80
CA TYR A 174 -14.99 7.67 14.94
C TYR A 174 -14.13 6.40 14.79
N THR A 175 -13.23 6.37 13.81
CA THR A 175 -12.30 5.24 13.61
C THR A 175 -11.42 5.06 14.84
N PHE A 176 -10.81 6.12 15.35
CA PHE A 176 -9.98 6.08 16.55
C PHE A 176 -10.78 5.60 17.76
N TRP A 177 -11.99 6.11 17.96
CA TRP A 177 -12.90 5.68 19.02
C TRP A 177 -13.23 4.19 18.92
N SER A 178 -13.56 3.70 17.72
CA SER A 178 -13.81 2.28 17.48
C SER A 178 -12.60 1.42 17.85
N TYR A 179 -11.40 1.80 17.42
CA TYR A 179 -10.16 1.08 17.77
C TYR A 179 -9.86 1.15 19.28
N TYR A 180 -10.17 2.26 19.94
CA TYR A 180 -9.99 2.44 21.38
C TYR A 180 -10.96 1.56 22.18
N VAL A 181 -12.24 1.54 21.80
CA VAL A 181 -13.28 0.71 22.44
C VAL A 181 -12.98 -0.77 22.24
N PHE A 182 -12.62 -1.18 21.02
CA PHE A 182 -12.32 -2.58 20.68
C PHE A 182 -10.84 -2.95 20.81
N ARG A 183 -10.09 -2.30 21.71
CA ARG A 183 -8.64 -2.54 21.87
C ARG A 183 -8.29 -3.90 22.47
N GLY A 184 -9.25 -4.54 23.14
CA GLY A 184 -9.10 -5.87 23.72
C GLY A 184 -8.80 -6.93 22.64
N LYS A 185 -8.17 -8.02 23.08
CA LYS A 185 -7.98 -9.19 22.23
C LYS A 185 -9.20 -10.10 22.34
N VAL A 186 -9.48 -10.83 21.28
CA VAL A 186 -10.59 -11.78 21.24
C VAL A 186 -10.11 -13.08 21.91
N THR A 187 -10.72 -13.44 23.03
CA THR A 187 -10.42 -14.69 23.73
C THR A 187 -11.47 -15.76 23.38
N HIS A 188 -11.13 -17.04 23.56
CA HIS A 188 -12.05 -18.14 23.28
C HIS A 188 -13.30 -18.14 24.18
N GLU A 189 -13.27 -17.42 25.30
CA GLU A 189 -14.38 -17.32 26.26
C GLU A 189 -15.43 -16.27 25.84
N ASP A 190 -15.09 -15.34 24.94
CA ASP A 190 -15.99 -14.26 24.50
C ASP A 190 -17.09 -14.72 23.51
N GLY A 191 -17.05 -15.99 23.07
CA GLY A 191 -17.90 -16.55 22.00
C GLY A 191 -19.00 -17.51 22.45
N TYR A 192 -19.18 -17.74 23.76
CA TYR A 192 -20.21 -18.65 24.28
C TYR A 192 -21.15 -17.95 25.26
N HIS A 193 -22.12 -17.22 24.70
CA HIS A 193 -23.38 -16.86 25.34
C HIS A 193 -24.55 -17.18 24.41
#